data_AF-A0A2U8JQ47-F1
#
_entry.id   AF-A0A2U8JQ47-F1
#
_cell.length_a   1.000
_cell.length_b   1.000
_cell.length_c   1.000
_cell.angle_alpha   90.00
_cell.angle_beta   90.00
_cell.angle_gamma   90.00
#
_symmetry.space_group_name_H-M   'P 1'
#
loop_
_entity.id
_entity.type
_entity.pdbx_description
1 polymer ?
#
loop_
_entity_poly.entity_id
_entity_poly.type
_entity_poly.pdbx_seq_one_letter_code
_entity_poly.pdbx_strand_id
1 'polypeptide(L)'
;QYIAYVAYPIDLFEEGSVTNLFTSIVGNVFGFKALRALRLEDLRISAAYVKTFQGPPHGIQVERDKLNKYGRGLLGCTIKPKLGLSAKNYGRAVYECLRGGLDFTKDDENVNSQP
;
A
#
# COMPACT_ATOMS: atom_id res chain seq x y z
N GLN A 1 -11.78 -25.47 12.36
CA GLN A 1 -11.42 -24.42 11.39
C GLN A 1 -11.48 -25.04 10.00
N TYR A 2 -11.91 -24.29 9.00
CA TYR A 2 -12.06 -24.77 7.62
C TYR A 2 -11.59 -23.68 6.66
N ILE A 3 -11.17 -24.08 5.46
CA ILE A 3 -10.97 -23.17 4.33
C ILE A 3 -12.17 -23.36 3.40
N ALA A 4 -12.91 -22.27 3.17
CA ALA A 4 -14.02 -22.24 2.23
C ALA A 4 -13.58 -21.50 0.97
N TYR A 5 -13.79 -22.11 -0.19
CA TYR A 5 -13.53 -21.49 -1.49
C TYR A 5 -14.84 -21.02 -2.09
N VAL A 6 -14.92 -19.75 -2.45
CA VAL A 6 -16.14 -19.10 -2.99
C VAL A 6 -15.80 -18.47 -4.34
N ALA A 7 -16.68 -18.65 -5.32
CA ALA A 7 -16.54 -18.05 -6.65
C ALA A 7 -17.63 -16.99 -6.86
N TYR A 8 -17.23 -15.83 -7.39
CA TYR A 8 -18.11 -14.71 -7.72
C TYR A 8 -18.06 -14.43 -9.23
N PRO A 9 -19.20 -14.27 -9.92
CA PRO A 9 -19.23 -13.78 -11.30
C PRO A 9 -18.58 -12.40 -11.42
N ILE A 10 -17.87 -12.15 -12.52
CA ILE A 10 -17.15 -10.88 -12.74
C ILE A 10 -18.10 -9.68 -12.81
N ASP A 11 -19.32 -9.88 -13.32
CA ASP A 11 -20.35 -8.84 -13.49
C ASP A 11 -20.85 -8.25 -12.16
N LEU A 12 -20.51 -8.85 -11.02
CA LEU A 12 -20.80 -8.30 -9.69
C LEU A 12 -19.86 -7.15 -9.29
N PHE A 13 -18.77 -6.95 -10.05
CA PHE A 13 -17.72 -6.02 -9.68
C PHE A 13 -17.65 -4.85 -10.65
N GLU A 14 -17.66 -3.64 -10.09
CA GLU A 14 -17.39 -2.42 -10.82
C GLU A 14 -15.94 -2.42 -11.34
N GLU A 15 -15.78 -2.10 -12.62
CA GLU A 15 -14.48 -1.98 -13.28
C GLU A 15 -13.61 -0.92 -12.58
N GLY A 16 -12.36 -1.26 -12.28
CA GLY A 16 -11.39 -0.32 -11.72
C GLY A 16 -11.62 0.05 -10.24
N SER A 17 -12.54 -0.62 -9.52
CA SER A 17 -12.95 -0.24 -8.17
C SER A 17 -12.60 -1.30 -7.11
N VAL A 18 -11.45 -1.14 -6.44
CA VAL A 18 -11.08 -1.97 -5.27
C VAL A 18 -12.11 -1.80 -4.14
N THR A 19 -12.67 -0.59 -4.02
CA THR A 19 -13.72 -0.27 -3.05
C THR A 19 -14.95 -1.15 -3.26
N ASN A 20 -15.44 -1.26 -4.49
CA ASN A 20 -16.58 -2.11 -4.80
C ASN A 20 -16.26 -3.60 -4.55
N LEU A 21 -15.09 -4.08 -4.98
CA LEU A 21 -14.64 -5.46 -4.73
C LEU A 21 -14.71 -5.83 -3.24
N PHE A 22 -14.16 -4.99 -2.36
CA PHE A 22 -14.15 -5.25 -0.92
C PHE A 22 -15.53 -5.09 -0.29
N THR A 23 -16.32 -4.11 -0.75
CA THR A 23 -17.70 -3.95 -0.30
C THR A 23 -18.51 -5.22 -0.57
N SER A 24 -18.34 -5.82 -1.74
CA SER A 24 -19.04 -7.05 -2.16
C SER A 24 -18.57 -8.30 -1.42
N ILE A 25 -17.26 -8.48 -1.19
CA ILE A 25 -16.72 -9.73 -0.61
C ILE A 25 -16.73 -9.70 0.92
N VAL A 26 -16.29 -8.60 1.55
CA VAL A 26 -16.05 -8.55 3.00
C VAL A 26 -17.02 -7.65 3.77
N GLY A 27 -17.91 -6.93 3.08
CA GLY A 27 -18.75 -5.89 3.68
C GLY A 27 -19.58 -6.35 4.87
N ASN A 28 -20.29 -7.48 4.76
CA ASN A 28 -21.24 -7.93 5.80
C ASN A 28 -20.92 -9.31 6.39
N VAL A 29 -20.22 -10.18 5.65
CA VAL A 29 -20.10 -11.62 5.98
C VAL A 29 -19.34 -11.90 7.28
N PHE A 30 -18.46 -11.00 7.71
CA PHE A 30 -17.70 -11.13 8.95
C PHE A 30 -18.56 -10.90 10.21
N GLY A 31 -19.73 -10.27 10.08
CA GLY A 31 -20.66 -9.99 11.18
C GLY A 31 -21.75 -11.05 11.37
N PHE A 32 -21.73 -12.14 10.60
CA PHE A 32 -22.77 -13.18 10.68
C PHE A 32 -22.76 -13.88 12.04
N LYS A 33 -23.87 -13.80 12.78
CA LYS A 33 -24.03 -14.44 14.11
C LYS A 33 -23.77 -15.96 14.10
N ALA A 34 -23.96 -16.61 12.96
CA ALA A 34 -23.72 -18.04 12.78
C ALA A 34 -22.23 -18.41 12.68
N LEU A 35 -21.34 -17.42 12.46
CA LEU A 35 -19.91 -17.62 12.36
C LEU A 35 -19.23 -17.11 13.64
N ARG A 36 -18.42 -17.96 14.27
CA ARG A 36 -17.61 -17.55 15.44
C ARG A 36 -16.48 -16.60 15.06
N ALA A 37 -15.86 -16.84 13.90
CA ALA A 37 -14.77 -16.04 13.34
C ALA A 37 -14.69 -16.32 11.83
N LEU A 38 -14.23 -15.32 11.07
CA LEU A 38 -13.97 -15.43 9.64
C LEU A 38 -12.70 -14.65 9.32
N ARG A 39 -11.90 -15.15 8.37
CA ARG A 39 -10.73 -14.47 7.81
C ARG A 39 -10.70 -14.71 6.32
N LEU A 40 -10.54 -13.64 5.55
CA LEU A 40 -10.23 -13.72 4.13
C LEU A 40 -8.72 -13.97 4.02
N GLU A 41 -8.33 -15.13 3.48
CA GLU A 41 -6.92 -15.52 3.38
C GLU A 41 -6.30 -15.09 2.04
N ASP A 42 -7.03 -15.24 0.92
CA ASP A 42 -6.54 -14.90 -0.41
C ASP A 42 -7.68 -14.59 -1.40
N LEU A 43 -7.36 -13.91 -2.50
CA LEU A 43 -8.27 -13.62 -3.61
C LEU A 43 -7.59 -13.94 -4.95
N ARG A 44 -8.23 -14.82 -5.74
CA ARG A 44 -7.86 -14.99 -7.14
C ARG A 44 -8.52 -13.90 -7.99
N ILE A 45 -7.75 -12.91 -8.42
CA ILE A 45 -8.22 -11.85 -9.32
C ILE A 45 -8.05 -12.28 -10.78
N SER A 46 -9.12 -12.22 -11.58
CA SER A 46 -9.10 -12.64 -12.98
C SER A 46 -8.34 -11.64 -13.85
N ALA A 47 -7.71 -12.13 -14.94
CA ALA A 47 -7.01 -11.25 -15.89
C ALA A 47 -7.94 -10.22 -16.55
N ALA A 48 -9.24 -10.56 -16.74
CA ALA A 48 -10.23 -9.63 -17.25
C ALA A 48 -10.46 -8.46 -16.28
N TYR A 49 -10.61 -8.75 -14.99
CA TYR A 49 -10.79 -7.70 -13.99
C TYR A 49 -9.50 -6.91 -13.74
N VAL A 50 -8.32 -7.55 -13.70
CA VAL A 50 -7.03 -6.84 -13.54
C VAL A 50 -6.84 -5.77 -14.62
N LYS A 51 -7.25 -6.04 -15.86
CA LYS A 51 -7.11 -5.11 -16.99
C LYS A 51 -7.95 -3.83 -16.88
N THR A 52 -8.93 -3.79 -15.97
CA THR A 52 -9.73 -2.57 -15.75
C THR A 52 -9.03 -1.55 -14.85
N PHE A 53 -7.86 -1.89 -14.29
CA PHE A 53 -7.09 -1.04 -13.40
C PHE A 53 -5.86 -0.49 -14.11
N GLN A 54 -5.50 0.76 -13.78
CA GLN A 54 -4.21 1.32 -14.19
C GLN A 54 -3.03 0.53 -13.60
N GLY A 55 -3.16 0.05 -12.37
CA GLY A 55 -2.06 -0.59 -11.63
C GLY A 55 -1.00 0.43 -11.15
N PRO A 56 0.24 -0.01 -10.93
CA PRO A 56 1.33 0.87 -10.47
C PRO A 56 1.60 2.01 -11.47
N PRO A 57 1.76 3.27 -11.04
CA PRO A 57 2.04 4.39 -11.95
C PRO A 57 3.33 4.26 -12.79
N HIS A 58 4.31 3.51 -12.31
CA HIS A 58 5.61 3.32 -12.98
C HIS A 58 6.06 1.85 -12.94
N GLY A 59 5.96 1.21 -11.77
CA GLY A 59 6.50 -0.13 -11.56
C GLY A 59 8.00 -0.14 -11.28
N ILE A 60 8.51 -1.31 -10.88
CA ILE A 60 9.87 -1.48 -10.33
C ILE A 60 10.94 -1.10 -11.35
N GLN A 61 10.77 -1.51 -12.61
CA GLN A 61 11.74 -1.28 -13.68
C GLN A 61 11.90 0.22 -13.95
N VAL A 62 10.78 0.91 -14.22
CA VAL A 62 10.78 2.35 -14.52
C VAL A 62 11.25 3.17 -13.32
N GLU A 63 10.91 2.79 -12.09
CA GLU A 63 11.41 3.45 -10.89
C GLU A 63 12.94 3.34 -10.77
N ARG A 64 13.52 2.16 -11.01
CA ARG A 64 14.97 1.97 -11.02
C ARG A 64 15.67 2.76 -12.12
N ASP A 65 15.06 2.80 -13.31
CA ASP A 65 15.58 3.55 -14.45
C ASP A 65 15.59 5.06 -14.16
N LYS A 66 14.49 5.59 -13.62
CA LYS A 66 14.38 7.01 -13.23
C LYS A 66 15.40 7.42 -12.16
N LEU A 67 15.73 6.52 -11.24
CA LEU A 67 16.66 6.78 -10.14
C LEU A 67 18.12 6.44 -10.49
N ASN A 68 18.36 5.75 -11.61
CA ASN A 68 19.65 5.20 -12.01
C ASN A 68 20.30 4.34 -10.90
N LYS A 69 19.53 3.41 -10.30
CA LYS A 69 19.98 2.57 -9.17
C LYS A 69 19.67 1.09 -9.40
N TYR A 70 20.72 0.28 -9.54
CA TYR A 70 20.64 -1.14 -9.87
C TYR A 70 21.52 -2.01 -8.96
N GLY A 71 21.26 -3.32 -8.95
CA GLY A 71 22.12 -4.30 -8.29
C GLY A 71 22.09 -4.30 -6.76
N ARG A 72 21.28 -3.44 -6.12
CA ARG A 72 21.12 -3.38 -4.67
C ARG A 72 19.70 -2.98 -4.26
N GLY A 73 19.39 -3.20 -2.97
CA GLY A 73 18.21 -2.64 -2.32
C GLY A 73 18.30 -1.10 -2.26
N LEU A 74 17.14 -0.45 -2.31
CA LEU A 74 17.02 0.98 -2.03
C LEU A 74 16.96 1.16 -0.50
N LEU A 75 17.73 2.12 0.03
CA LEU A 75 17.81 2.39 1.46
C LEU A 75 16.99 3.63 1.80
N GLY A 76 16.16 3.53 2.83
CA GLY A 76 15.33 4.63 3.29
C GLY A 76 15.23 4.70 4.81
N CYS A 77 14.93 5.88 5.35
CA CYS A 77 14.62 6.06 6.77
C CYS A 77 13.36 6.91 6.99
N THR A 78 12.67 6.68 8.10
CA THR A 78 11.62 7.58 8.58
C THR A 78 12.24 8.59 9.53
N ILE A 79 11.97 9.89 9.34
CA ILE A 79 12.51 10.92 10.23
C ILE A 79 11.92 10.77 11.64
N LYS A 80 12.75 10.99 12.66
CA LYS A 80 12.39 10.93 14.08
C LYS A 80 12.84 12.20 14.82
N PRO A 81 12.16 12.60 15.92
CA PRO A 81 10.98 11.99 16.51
C PRO A 81 9.76 12.05 15.58
N LYS A 82 8.75 11.20 15.86
CA LYS A 82 7.55 11.04 15.04
C LYS A 82 6.85 12.37 14.72
N LEU A 83 6.74 13.25 15.71
CA LEU A 83 6.19 14.61 15.61
C LEU A 83 7.05 15.57 16.43
N GLY A 84 6.87 16.88 16.21
CA GLY A 84 7.44 17.94 17.04
C GLY A 84 8.77 18.52 16.54
N LEU A 85 9.30 18.07 15.40
CA LEU A 85 10.35 18.81 14.71
C LEU A 85 9.75 20.00 13.97
N SER A 86 10.39 21.17 14.07
CA SER A 86 10.10 22.27 13.15
C SER A 86 10.48 21.88 11.72
N ALA A 87 9.84 22.47 10.71
CA ALA A 87 10.15 22.21 9.30
C ALA A 87 11.65 22.40 8.98
N LYS A 88 12.31 23.37 9.62
CA LYS A 88 13.76 23.61 9.47
C LYS A 88 14.59 22.44 10.00
N ASN A 89 14.29 21.95 11.20
CA ASN A 89 15.03 20.83 11.79
C ASN A 89 14.71 19.51 11.07
N TYR A 90 13.49 19.37 10.58
CA TYR A 90 13.08 18.27 9.73
C TYR A 90 13.92 18.20 8.45
N GLY A 91 14.03 19.32 7.72
CA GLY A 91 14.88 19.44 6.53
C GLY A 91 16.36 19.18 6.81
N ARG A 92 16.87 19.60 7.98
CA ARG A 92 18.23 19.26 8.42
C ARG A 92 18.40 17.76 8.58
N ALA A 93 17.47 17.07 9.26
CA ALA A 93 17.55 15.62 9.44
C ALA A 93 17.50 14.89 8.09
N VAL A 94 16.62 15.32 7.17
CA VAL A 94 16.55 14.80 5.80
C VAL A 94 17.90 14.91 5.09
N TYR A 95 18.49 16.10 5.10
CA TYR A 95 19.78 16.34 4.45
C TYR A 95 20.90 15.43 5.00
N GLU A 96 21.01 15.34 6.32
CA GLU A 96 22.03 14.53 6.98
C GLU A 96 21.88 13.03 6.66
N CYS A 97 20.65 12.54 6.58
CA CYS A 97 20.35 11.17 6.20
C CYS A 97 20.71 10.87 4.74
N LEU A 98 20.33 11.73 3.80
CA LEU A 98 20.60 11.53 2.38
C LEU A 98 22.10 11.63 2.05
N ARG A 99 22.80 12.64 2.59
CA ARG A 99 24.26 12.75 2.40
C ARG A 99 25.03 11.56 2.99
N GLY A 100 24.45 10.89 3.98
CA GLY A 100 24.99 9.69 4.61
C GLY A 100 24.88 8.42 3.75
N GLY A 101 24.23 8.49 2.59
CA GLY A 101 24.16 7.38 1.62
C GLY A 101 22.79 6.71 1.51
N LEU A 102 21.75 7.24 2.17
CA LEU A 102 20.38 6.78 1.94
C LEU A 102 19.85 7.28 0.59
N ASP A 103 19.01 6.46 -0.05
CA ASP A 103 18.35 6.83 -1.30
C ASP A 103 17.13 7.72 -1.05
N PHE A 104 16.45 7.49 0.08
CA PHE A 104 15.25 8.22 0.47
C PHE A 104 15.20 8.53 1.96
N THR A 105 14.41 9.55 2.29
CA THR A 105 13.80 9.73 3.60
C THR A 105 12.30 9.78 3.42
N LYS A 106 11.54 9.46 4.46
CA LYS A 106 10.09 9.58 4.44
C LYS A 106 9.55 10.31 5.67
N ASP A 107 8.43 10.95 5.44
CA ASP A 107 7.53 11.39 6.48
C ASP A 107 7.04 10.19 7.28
N ASP A 108 6.90 10.39 8.58
CA ASP A 108 6.18 9.46 9.42
C ASP A 108 4.69 9.49 9.04
N GLU A 109 3.98 8.36 9.13
CA GLU A 109 2.59 8.26 8.67
C GLU A 109 1.62 9.23 9.37
N ASN A 110 2.02 9.77 10.53
CA ASN A 110 1.25 10.75 11.28
C ASN A 110 1.64 12.21 10.97
N VAL A 111 2.70 12.48 10.21
CA VAL A 111 3.11 13.83 9.81
C VAL A 111 2.26 14.26 8.61
N ASN A 112 1.58 15.39 8.73
CA ASN A 112 0.75 15.94 7.66
C ASN A 112 0.89 17.47 7.63
N SER A 113 0.02 18.19 8.34
CA SER A 113 0.12 19.62 8.59
C SER A 113 -0.33 19.84 10.02
N GLN A 114 0.61 20.20 10.89
CA GLN A 114 0.40 20.40 12.32
C GLN A 114 0.76 21.83 12.72
N PRO A 115 0.26 22.32 13.88
CA PRO A 115 0.62 23.62 14.43
C PRO A 115 2.13 23.81 14.64
#